data_AF-A0A2H3ALE9-F1
#
_entry.id   AF-A0A2H3ALE9-F1
#
_cell.length_a   1.000
_cell.length_b   1.000
_cell.length_c   1.000
_cell.angle_alpha   90.00
_cell.angle_beta   90.00
_cell.angle_gamma   90.00
#
_symmetry.space_group_name_H-M   'P 1'
#
loop_
_entity.id
_entity.type
_entity.pdbx_description
1 polymer ?
#
loop_
_entity_poly.entity_id
_entity_poly.type
_entity_poly.pdbx_seq_one_letter_code
_entity_poly.pdbx_strand_id
1 'polypeptide(L)'
;MFRAFDVHHFWVKGSRLNWLEERLIPFRVARRESVSAAKDYVDEQLGEYYDRYHWELDLSQEPQFPRPDPNEPLSPEKEEAKALHVEQMRGQLLFRWWNWRAGKLDDTNKRLDMPLCQLLEEVSSAGGKGTRTVRTRARTAYQLWSKEFFKDDIIEEFEQYFKKLDRPDSERAGCRTRWTKDYFQNLSDEVRARFEAQALAEKD
;
A
#
# COMPACT_ATOMS: atom_id res chain seq x y z
N MET A 1 -8.11 -20.00 26.45
CA MET A 1 -7.58 -18.61 26.44
C MET A 1 -7.78 -18.07 25.03
N PHE A 2 -8.87 -17.36 24.79
CA PHE A 2 -9.21 -16.85 23.46
C PHE A 2 -8.30 -15.67 23.12
N ARG A 3 -7.47 -15.83 22.10
CA ARG A 3 -6.60 -14.75 21.63
C ARG A 3 -7.50 -13.73 20.92
N ALA A 4 -7.59 -12.53 21.47
CA ALA A 4 -7.91 -11.37 20.65
C ALA A 4 -6.95 -11.42 19.44
N PHE A 5 -7.47 -11.25 18.23
CA PHE A 5 -6.61 -11.26 17.06
C PHE A 5 -5.50 -10.23 17.27
N ASP A 6 -4.25 -10.67 17.33
CA ASP A 6 -3.14 -9.79 17.01
C ASP A 6 -3.41 -9.35 15.56
N VAL A 7 -3.85 -8.11 15.40
CA VAL A 7 -4.24 -7.54 14.10
C VAL A 7 -2.97 -7.41 13.27
N HIS A 8 -2.52 -8.54 12.73
CA HIS A 8 -1.41 -8.63 11.83
C HIS A 8 -1.81 -7.84 10.60
N HIS A 9 -0.97 -6.88 10.19
CA HIS A 9 -1.13 -6.06 8.99
C HIS A 9 -1.20 -6.89 7.68
N PHE A 10 -1.25 -8.22 7.77
CA PHE A 10 -1.09 -9.20 6.71
C PHE A 10 -2.12 -10.34 6.77
N TRP A 11 -3.24 -10.16 7.48
CA TRP A 11 -4.30 -11.17 7.57
C TRP A 11 -5.10 -11.34 6.28
N VAL A 12 -5.17 -10.28 5.46
CA VAL A 12 -5.80 -10.33 4.14
C VAL A 12 -4.81 -10.85 3.10
N LYS A 13 -4.87 -12.15 2.84
CA LYS A 13 -4.07 -12.85 1.82
C LYS A 13 -4.92 -13.90 1.09
N GLY A 14 -4.40 -14.40 -0.03
CA GLY A 14 -4.97 -15.54 -0.74
C GLY A 14 -6.44 -15.36 -1.12
N SER A 15 -7.27 -16.37 -0.85
CA SER A 15 -8.69 -16.33 -1.22
C SER A 15 -9.48 -15.22 -0.52
N ARG A 16 -9.09 -14.86 0.72
CA ARG A 16 -9.72 -13.74 1.46
C ARG A 16 -9.51 -12.41 0.78
N LEU A 17 -8.33 -12.17 0.22
CA LEU A 17 -8.05 -10.93 -0.49
C LEU A 17 -8.99 -10.78 -1.69
N ASN A 18 -9.11 -11.81 -2.52
CA ASN A 18 -9.98 -11.79 -3.69
C ASN A 18 -11.45 -11.55 -3.27
N TRP A 19 -11.91 -12.25 -2.23
CA TRP A 19 -13.26 -12.08 -1.69
C TRP A 19 -13.55 -10.65 -1.23
N LEU A 20 -12.59 -10.02 -0.53
CA LEU A 20 -12.70 -8.65 -0.05
C LEU A 20 -12.63 -7.63 -1.19
N GLU A 21 -11.77 -7.84 -2.19
CA GLU A 21 -11.63 -6.94 -3.34
C GLU A 21 -12.87 -6.93 -4.23
N GLU A 22 -13.52 -8.09 -4.47
CA GLU A 22 -14.78 -8.18 -5.21
C GLU A 22 -15.89 -7.30 -4.59
N ARG A 23 -15.90 -7.19 -3.26
CA ARG A 23 -16.91 -6.45 -2.48
C ARG A 23 -16.55 -4.99 -2.20
N LEU A 24 -15.37 -4.56 -2.63
CA LEU A 24 -14.89 -3.21 -2.38
C LEU A 24 -15.73 -2.14 -3.10
N ILE A 25 -16.17 -2.41 -4.34
CA ILE A 25 -16.97 -1.44 -5.11
C ILE A 25 -18.35 -1.24 -4.47
N PRO A 26 -19.15 -2.28 -4.18
CA PRO A 26 -20.41 -2.12 -3.47
C PRO A 26 -20.26 -1.44 -2.10
N PHE A 27 -19.24 -1.82 -1.31
CA PHE A 27 -18.95 -1.14 -0.04
C PHE A 27 -18.71 0.36 -0.22
N ARG A 28 -17.99 0.76 -1.28
CA ARG A 28 -17.75 2.19 -1.58
C ARG A 28 -19.04 2.94 -1.88
N VAL A 29 -20.00 2.31 -2.56
CA VAL A 29 -21.32 2.90 -2.81
C VAL A 29 -22.04 3.12 -1.48
N ALA A 30 -22.19 2.08 -0.66
CA ALA A 30 -22.83 2.18 0.66
C ALA A 30 -22.15 3.23 1.57
N ARG A 31 -20.82 3.30 1.56
CA ARG A 31 -20.04 4.31 2.31
C ARG A 31 -20.29 5.74 1.85
N ARG A 32 -20.58 5.97 0.56
CA ARG A 32 -20.91 7.31 0.04
C ARG A 32 -22.31 7.74 0.44
N GLU A 33 -23.22 6.80 0.65
CA GLU A 33 -24.57 7.08 1.15
C GLU A 33 -24.54 7.49 2.61
N SER A 34 -23.95 6.67 3.49
CA SER A 34 -23.74 7.03 4.89
C SER A 34 -22.78 6.08 5.62
N VAL A 35 -22.32 6.47 6.81
CA VAL A 35 -21.58 5.58 7.70
C VAL A 35 -22.43 4.40 8.16
N SER A 36 -23.73 4.61 8.38
CA SER A 36 -24.66 3.55 8.78
C SER A 36 -24.83 2.51 7.67
N ALA A 37 -25.08 2.96 6.43
CA ALA A 37 -25.21 2.07 5.27
C ALA A 37 -23.94 1.24 5.04
N ALA A 38 -22.74 1.80 5.26
CA ALA A 38 -21.50 1.02 5.20
C ALA A 38 -21.40 -0.06 6.29
N LYS A 39 -21.94 0.20 7.49
CA LYS A 39 -21.98 -0.81 8.56
C LYS A 39 -23.01 -1.89 8.25
N ASP A 40 -24.20 -1.51 7.78
CA ASP A 40 -25.26 -2.43 7.39
C ASP A 40 -24.77 -3.37 6.27
N TYR A 41 -24.04 -2.83 5.28
CA TYR A 41 -23.40 -3.65 4.26
C TYR A 41 -22.41 -4.67 4.85
N VAL A 42 -21.58 -4.28 5.83
CA VAL A 42 -20.66 -5.23 6.48
C VAL A 42 -21.42 -6.34 7.19
N ASP A 43 -22.57 -6.03 7.79
CA ASP A 43 -23.41 -7.02 8.48
C ASP A 43 -24.01 -8.03 7.51
N GLU A 44 -24.48 -7.57 6.35
CA GLU A 44 -24.96 -8.43 5.27
C GLU A 44 -23.85 -9.38 4.78
N GLN A 45 -22.63 -8.86 4.61
CA GLN A 45 -21.49 -9.64 4.13
C GLN A 45 -20.91 -10.58 5.18
N LEU A 46 -21.27 -10.41 6.46
CA LEU A 46 -20.75 -11.23 7.55
C LEU A 46 -21.28 -12.67 7.47
N GLY A 47 -22.54 -12.85 7.07
CA GLY A 47 -23.11 -14.17 6.80
C GLY A 47 -22.35 -14.89 5.69
N GLU A 48 -22.22 -14.24 4.53
CA GLU A 48 -21.46 -14.77 3.39
C GLU A 48 -19.98 -15.04 3.71
N TYR A 49 -19.40 -14.25 4.61
CA TYR A 49 -18.04 -14.46 5.07
C TYR A 49 -17.93 -15.78 5.84
N TYR A 50 -18.80 -16.02 6.81
CA TYR A 50 -18.77 -17.26 7.59
C TYR A 50 -19.23 -18.48 6.80
N ASP A 51 -20.00 -18.27 5.72
CA ASP A 51 -20.28 -19.28 4.71
C ASP A 51 -19.05 -19.65 3.88
N ARG A 52 -17.93 -18.95 3.98
CA ARG A 52 -16.68 -19.31 3.28
C ARG A 52 -15.55 -19.63 4.26
N TYR A 53 -15.46 -18.87 5.35
CA TYR A 53 -14.39 -18.95 6.34
C TYR A 53 -15.01 -19.26 7.70
N HIS A 54 -14.83 -20.49 8.17
CA HIS A 54 -15.36 -20.90 9.48
C HIS A 54 -14.76 -20.04 10.61
N TRP A 55 -15.55 -19.72 11.64
CA TRP A 55 -15.14 -18.82 12.73
C TRP A 55 -14.00 -19.38 13.61
N GLU A 56 -13.85 -20.71 13.66
CA GLU A 56 -12.71 -21.36 14.33
C GLU A 56 -11.41 -21.29 13.51
N LEU A 57 -11.49 -20.89 12.25
CA LEU A 57 -10.36 -20.87 11.34
C LEU A 57 -9.51 -19.62 11.59
N ASP A 58 -8.19 -19.81 11.73
CA ASP A 58 -7.30 -18.67 11.92
C ASP A 58 -7.25 -17.82 10.64
N LEU A 59 -7.06 -16.50 10.78
CA LEU A 59 -7.04 -15.57 9.65
C LEU A 59 -5.93 -15.89 8.63
N SER A 60 -4.90 -16.62 9.06
CA SER A 60 -3.78 -17.08 8.24
C SER A 60 -4.08 -18.34 7.41
N GLN A 61 -5.11 -19.12 7.77
CA GLN A 61 -5.40 -20.42 7.17
C GLN A 61 -6.35 -20.30 5.98
N GLU A 62 -6.17 -21.05 4.91
CA GLU A 62 -7.15 -21.13 3.81
C GLU A 62 -8.35 -21.99 4.23
N PRO A 63 -9.56 -21.75 3.68
CA PRO A 63 -10.75 -22.52 4.03
C PRO A 63 -10.56 -23.99 3.66
N GLN A 64 -10.69 -24.88 4.64
CA GLN A 64 -10.58 -26.32 4.45
C GLN A 64 -11.95 -26.94 4.17
N PHE A 65 -11.98 -27.89 3.23
CA PHE A 65 -13.15 -28.72 2.94
C PHE A 65 -12.83 -30.17 3.32
N PRO A 66 -13.77 -30.92 3.93
CA PRO A 66 -15.15 -30.55 4.28
C PRO A 66 -15.24 -29.69 5.54
N ARG A 67 -16.32 -28.90 5.65
CA ARG A 67 -16.52 -27.96 6.77
C ARG A 67 -17.10 -28.66 8.00
N PRO A 68 -16.81 -28.16 9.22
CA PRO A 68 -17.55 -28.53 10.42
C PRO A 68 -19.05 -28.31 10.22
N ASP A 69 -19.88 -29.19 10.78
CA ASP A 69 -21.34 -29.10 10.65
C ASP A 69 -21.85 -27.83 11.35
N PRO A 70 -22.54 -26.91 10.65
CA PRO A 70 -23.08 -25.70 11.26
C PRO A 70 -24.13 -25.97 12.35
N ASN A 71 -24.69 -27.19 12.43
CA ASN A 71 -25.66 -27.60 13.44
C ASN A 71 -25.04 -28.31 14.65
N GLU A 72 -23.71 -28.39 14.75
CA GLU A 72 -23.08 -28.97 15.93
C GLU A 72 -23.43 -28.12 17.17
N PRO A 73 -23.99 -28.72 18.24
CA PRO A 73 -24.34 -27.97 19.44
C PRO A 73 -23.09 -27.37 20.07
N LEU A 74 -23.01 -26.04 20.04
CA LEU A 74 -21.93 -25.29 20.65
C LEU A 74 -22.08 -25.34 22.17
N SER A 75 -20.97 -25.50 22.89
CA SER A 75 -20.99 -25.24 24.33
C SER A 75 -21.19 -23.75 24.60
N PRO A 76 -21.74 -23.35 25.75
CA PRO A 76 -21.94 -21.93 26.09
C PRO A 76 -20.65 -21.10 25.97
N GLU A 77 -19.51 -21.67 26.36
CA GLU A 77 -18.19 -21.03 26.22
C GLU A 77 -17.81 -20.77 24.75
N LYS A 78 -18.19 -21.69 23.84
CA LYS A 78 -17.94 -21.51 22.40
C LYS A 78 -18.90 -20.49 21.78
N GLU A 79 -20.13 -20.38 22.27
CA GLU A 79 -21.08 -19.37 21.81
C GLU A 79 -20.60 -17.94 22.14
N GLU A 80 -20.13 -17.73 23.37
CA GLU A 80 -19.55 -16.44 23.78
C GLU A 80 -18.30 -16.10 22.95
N ALA A 81 -17.42 -17.08 22.72
CA ALA A 81 -16.24 -16.89 21.89
C ALA A 81 -16.58 -16.56 20.43
N LYS A 82 -17.58 -17.24 19.87
CA LYS A 82 -18.10 -16.97 18.53
C LYS A 82 -18.68 -15.56 18.45
N ALA A 83 -19.48 -15.13 19.43
CA ALA A 83 -20.03 -13.78 19.48
C ALA A 83 -18.92 -12.71 19.50
N LEU A 84 -17.91 -12.88 20.35
CA LEU A 84 -16.76 -11.97 20.41
C LEU A 84 -15.99 -11.94 19.08
N HIS A 85 -15.77 -13.10 18.48
CA HIS A 85 -15.11 -13.22 17.18
C HIS A 85 -15.92 -12.50 16.08
N VAL A 86 -17.25 -12.66 16.08
CA VAL A 86 -18.17 -11.99 15.15
C VAL A 86 -18.08 -10.47 15.29
N GLU A 87 -18.08 -9.94 16.51
CA GLU A 87 -17.93 -8.49 16.75
C GLU A 87 -16.57 -7.96 16.28
N GLN A 88 -15.48 -8.70 16.53
CA GLN A 88 -14.14 -8.33 16.07
C GLN A 88 -14.05 -8.33 14.53
N MET A 89 -14.58 -9.37 13.89
CA MET A 89 -14.62 -9.46 12.42
C MET A 89 -15.42 -8.33 11.80
N ARG A 90 -16.61 -8.03 12.33
CA ARG A 90 -17.48 -6.95 11.89
C ARG A 90 -16.77 -5.60 11.94
N GLY A 91 -16.33 -5.19 13.13
CA GLY A 91 -15.83 -3.83 13.37
C GLY A 91 -14.35 -3.63 13.05
N GLN A 92 -13.50 -4.50 13.58
CA GLN A 92 -12.05 -4.28 13.55
C GLN A 92 -11.39 -4.73 12.27
N LEU A 93 -11.93 -5.77 11.63
CA LEU A 93 -11.29 -6.41 10.49
C LEU A 93 -11.96 -5.97 9.18
N LEU A 94 -13.22 -6.34 8.94
CA LEU A 94 -13.90 -6.08 7.67
C LEU A 94 -14.12 -4.58 7.42
N PHE A 95 -14.85 -3.91 8.33
CA PHE A 95 -15.17 -2.50 8.16
C PHE A 95 -13.91 -1.64 8.06
N ARG A 96 -12.92 -1.87 8.93
CA ARG A 96 -11.66 -1.12 8.93
C ARG A 96 -10.86 -1.32 7.66
N TRP A 97 -10.76 -2.57 7.17
CA TRP A 97 -10.04 -2.88 5.94
C TRP A 97 -10.68 -2.21 4.73
N TRP A 98 -11.99 -2.38 4.54
CA TRP A 98 -12.71 -1.78 3.43
C TRP A 98 -12.68 -0.25 3.48
N ASN A 99 -12.84 0.36 4.66
CA ASN A 99 -12.76 1.81 4.81
C ASN A 99 -11.36 2.36 4.46
N TRP A 100 -10.30 1.69 4.91
CA TRP A 100 -8.91 2.05 4.55
C TRP A 100 -8.68 1.90 3.04
N ARG A 101 -9.10 0.77 2.44
CA ARG A 101 -8.90 0.49 1.02
C ARG A 101 -9.71 1.45 0.13
N ALA A 102 -10.94 1.75 0.52
CA ALA A 102 -11.79 2.74 -0.15
C ALA A 102 -11.18 4.14 -0.10
N GLY A 103 -10.65 4.56 1.06
CA GLY A 103 -9.93 5.84 1.20
C GLY A 103 -8.74 5.95 0.25
N LYS A 104 -7.93 4.90 0.10
CA LYS A 104 -6.81 4.88 -0.85
C LYS A 104 -7.25 5.04 -2.31
N LEU A 105 -8.37 4.44 -2.70
CA LEU A 105 -8.93 4.60 -4.04
C LEU A 105 -9.48 6.02 -4.26
N ASP A 106 -10.18 6.57 -3.28
CA ASP A 106 -10.71 7.94 -3.36
C ASP A 106 -9.56 8.97 -3.45
N ASP A 107 -8.48 8.81 -2.70
CA ASP A 107 -7.29 9.68 -2.76
C ASP A 107 -6.59 9.60 -4.13
N THR A 108 -6.57 8.41 -4.74
CA THR A 108 -6.01 8.22 -6.08
C THR A 108 -6.87 8.91 -7.14
N ASN A 109 -8.19 8.84 -7.00
CA ASN A 109 -9.12 9.51 -7.91
C ASN A 109 -9.11 11.03 -7.74
N LYS A 110 -9.01 11.56 -6.50
CA LYS A 110 -8.87 13.00 -6.26
C LYS A 110 -7.63 13.61 -6.93
N ARG A 111 -6.56 12.82 -7.08
CA ARG A 111 -5.37 13.26 -7.83
C ARG A 111 -5.61 13.36 -9.33
N LEU A 112 -6.54 12.58 -9.88
CA LEU A 112 -6.91 12.61 -11.30
C LEU A 112 -8.00 13.63 -11.60
N ASP A 113 -8.87 13.89 -10.62
CA ASP A 113 -10.06 14.76 -10.74
C ASP A 113 -9.76 16.23 -10.40
N MET A 114 -8.49 16.60 -10.20
CA MET A 114 -8.14 18.01 -10.14
C MET A 114 -8.30 18.62 -11.53
N PRO A 115 -9.10 19.70 -11.70
CA PRO A 115 -9.23 20.40 -12.97
C PRO A 115 -7.88 20.81 -13.53
N LEU A 116 -6.90 21.08 -12.66
CA LEU A 116 -5.52 21.35 -13.05
C LEU A 116 -4.85 20.16 -13.73
N CYS A 117 -5.14 18.93 -13.32
CA CYS A 117 -4.60 17.71 -13.93
C CYS A 117 -5.23 17.47 -15.31
N GLN A 118 -6.54 17.69 -15.47
CA GLN A 118 -7.22 17.63 -16.77
C GLN A 118 -6.76 18.76 -17.69
N LEU A 119 -6.59 19.98 -17.18
CA LEU A 119 -6.06 21.13 -17.94
C LEU A 119 -4.59 20.91 -18.31
N LEU A 120 -3.79 20.32 -17.43
CA LEU A 120 -2.42 19.90 -17.74
C LEU A 120 -2.40 18.79 -18.79
N GLU A 121 -3.33 17.84 -18.77
CA GLU A 121 -3.47 16.80 -19.79
C GLU A 121 -3.93 17.37 -21.14
N GLU A 122 -4.91 18.27 -21.17
CA GLU A 122 -5.38 18.94 -22.39
C GLU A 122 -4.32 19.85 -23.00
N VAL A 123 -3.65 20.68 -22.19
CA VAL A 123 -2.57 21.57 -22.64
C VAL A 123 -1.35 20.76 -23.08
N SER A 124 -1.08 19.60 -22.45
CA SER A 124 -0.02 18.69 -22.91
C SER A 124 -0.39 17.89 -24.17
N SER A 125 -1.68 17.68 -24.45
CA SER A 125 -2.16 16.89 -25.59
C SER A 125 -2.45 17.72 -26.84
N ALA A 126 -2.63 19.05 -26.70
CA ALA A 126 -2.76 19.97 -27.83
C ALA A 126 -1.44 20.16 -28.62
N GLY A 127 -0.32 19.69 -28.09
CA GLY A 127 1.02 19.76 -28.69
C GLY A 127 1.47 18.45 -29.34
N GLY A 128 0.72 17.93 -30.30
CA GLY A 128 1.22 16.94 -31.26
C GLY A 128 1.25 15.48 -30.80
N LYS A 129 0.88 14.59 -31.73
CA LYS A 129 1.09 13.14 -31.64
C LYS A 129 2.58 12.83 -31.45
N GLY A 130 3.01 12.67 -30.21
CA GLY A 130 4.34 12.19 -29.85
C GLY A 130 4.27 11.58 -28.47
N THR A 131 4.44 10.25 -28.42
CA THR A 131 4.78 9.45 -27.23
C THR A 131 4.93 10.20 -25.91
N ARG A 132 3.96 9.96 -25.02
CA ARG A 132 3.94 10.24 -23.57
C ARG A 132 5.34 10.29 -22.94
N THR A 133 5.94 11.47 -22.90
CA THR A 133 6.94 11.79 -21.88
C THR A 133 6.24 12.67 -20.86
N VAL A 134 5.76 12.04 -19.78
CA VAL A 134 5.52 12.77 -18.52
C VAL A 134 6.76 13.62 -18.31
N ARG A 135 6.64 14.95 -18.27
CA ARG A 135 7.76 15.85 -17.98
C ARG A 135 8.17 15.58 -16.53
N THR A 136 8.99 14.55 -16.34
CA THR A 136 9.56 14.20 -15.05
C THR A 136 10.34 15.40 -14.58
N ARG A 137 10.11 15.84 -13.33
CA ARG A 137 10.89 16.90 -12.70
C ARG A 137 12.37 16.68 -13.04
N ALA A 138 12.99 17.71 -13.62
CA ALA A 138 14.40 17.68 -14.01
C ALA A 138 15.23 17.16 -12.84
N ARG A 139 16.02 16.12 -13.09
CA ARG A 139 16.82 15.50 -12.05
C ARG A 139 17.95 16.43 -11.68
N THR A 140 18.32 16.40 -10.42
CA THR A 140 19.51 17.10 -9.94
C THR A 140 20.77 16.32 -10.33
N ALA A 141 21.92 16.99 -10.42
CA ALA A 141 23.18 16.37 -10.85
C ALA A 141 23.52 15.09 -10.06
N TYR A 142 23.36 15.10 -8.73
CA TYR A 142 23.61 13.93 -7.90
C TYR A 142 22.63 12.77 -8.17
N GLN A 143 21.39 13.06 -8.61
CA GLN A 143 20.41 12.02 -8.96
C GLN A 143 20.73 11.37 -10.30
N LEU A 144 21.25 12.14 -11.26
CA LEU A 144 21.74 11.61 -12.53
C LEU A 144 22.97 10.74 -12.31
N TRP A 145 23.94 11.25 -11.57
CA TRP A 145 25.12 10.49 -11.20
C TRP A 145 24.77 9.23 -10.40
N SER A 146 23.92 9.34 -9.37
CA SER A 146 23.47 8.18 -8.59
C SER A 146 22.78 7.13 -9.46
N LYS A 147 22.07 7.51 -10.51
CA LYS A 147 21.41 6.54 -11.38
C LYS A 147 22.43 5.68 -12.15
N GLU A 148 23.55 6.28 -12.57
CA GLU A 148 24.59 5.60 -13.34
C GLU A 148 25.54 4.80 -12.45
N PHE A 149 25.94 5.34 -11.29
CA PHE A 149 27.05 4.79 -10.51
C PHE A 149 26.60 4.07 -9.22
N PHE A 150 25.37 4.28 -8.75
CA PHE A 150 24.97 3.75 -7.44
C PHE A 150 24.96 2.22 -7.40
N LYS A 151 24.49 1.56 -8.46
CA LYS A 151 24.36 0.10 -8.46
C LYS A 151 25.68 -0.63 -8.66
N ASP A 152 26.59 -0.04 -9.42
CA ASP A 152 27.77 -0.74 -9.91
C ASP A 152 29.02 -0.41 -9.08
N ASP A 153 29.18 0.85 -8.65
CA ASP A 153 30.46 1.31 -8.09
C ASP A 153 30.43 1.57 -6.58
N ILE A 154 29.29 2.00 -6.01
CA ILE A 154 29.25 2.55 -4.64
C ILE A 154 28.23 1.85 -3.72
N ILE A 155 27.51 0.84 -4.21
CA ILE A 155 26.52 0.11 -3.39
C ILE A 155 27.19 -0.58 -2.21
N GLU A 156 28.33 -1.23 -2.42
CA GLU A 156 29.04 -1.95 -1.38
C GLU A 156 29.57 -1.01 -0.29
N GLU A 157 30.08 0.16 -0.68
CA GLU A 157 30.53 1.20 0.25
C GLU A 157 29.36 1.74 1.09
N PHE A 158 28.20 1.97 0.46
CA PHE A 158 27.00 2.36 1.16
C PHE A 158 26.53 1.29 2.15
N GLU A 159 26.53 0.01 1.76
CA GLU A 159 26.16 -1.09 2.66
C GLU A 159 27.10 -1.20 3.86
N GLN A 160 28.40 -1.03 3.65
CA GLN A 160 29.38 -0.99 4.74
C GLN A 160 29.18 0.21 5.67
N TYR A 161 28.92 1.40 5.09
CA TYR A 161 28.59 2.61 5.85
C TYR A 161 27.31 2.44 6.67
N PHE A 162 26.25 1.91 6.05
CA PHE A 162 24.96 1.71 6.69
C PHE A 162 25.04 0.68 7.82
N LYS A 163 25.78 -0.42 7.60
CA LYS A 163 26.02 -1.45 8.63
C LYS A 163 26.77 -0.89 9.84
N LYS A 164 27.70 0.05 9.65
CA LYS A 164 28.42 0.73 10.74
C LYS A 164 27.53 1.67 11.56
N LEU A 165 26.46 2.19 10.97
CA LEU A 165 25.53 3.10 11.66
C LEU A 165 24.56 2.38 12.60
N ASP A 166 24.42 1.05 12.49
CA ASP A 166 23.52 0.21 13.29
C ASP A 166 22.09 0.77 13.40
N ARG A 167 21.57 1.24 12.25
CA ARG A 167 20.23 1.84 12.14
C ARG A 167 19.19 0.85 11.63
N PRO A 168 17.91 1.04 11.98
CA PRO A 168 16.84 0.20 11.46
C PRO A 168 16.69 0.39 9.94
N ASP A 169 16.32 -0.69 9.24
CA ASP A 169 16.14 -0.70 7.78
C ASP A 169 15.09 0.32 7.28
N SER A 170 14.15 0.73 8.14
CA SER A 170 13.17 1.78 7.83
C SER A 170 13.82 3.14 7.51
N GLU A 171 15.02 3.41 8.02
CA GLU A 171 15.77 4.65 7.77
C GLU A 171 16.72 4.56 6.57
N ARG A 172 16.86 3.37 5.97
CA ARG A 172 17.85 3.08 4.92
C ARG A 172 17.69 3.98 3.70
N ALA A 173 16.46 4.20 3.25
CA ALA A 173 16.19 5.05 2.08
C ALA A 173 16.60 6.51 2.29
N GLY A 174 16.36 7.04 3.50
CA GLY A 174 16.77 8.39 3.89
C GLY A 174 18.30 8.51 4.01
N CYS A 175 18.93 7.52 4.66
CA CYS A 175 20.39 7.47 4.80
C CYS A 175 21.09 7.38 3.45
N ARG A 176 20.58 6.54 2.54
CA ARG A 176 21.08 6.44 1.16
C ARG A 176 21.07 7.79 0.47
N THR A 177 19.93 8.48 0.51
CA THR A 177 19.77 9.76 -0.18
C THR A 177 20.74 10.82 0.33
N ARG A 178 20.98 10.88 1.65
CA ARG A 178 21.95 11.81 2.25
C ARG A 178 23.38 11.43 1.89
N TRP A 179 23.74 10.18 2.12
CA TRP A 179 25.09 9.67 1.85
C TRP A 179 25.49 9.85 0.38
N THR A 180 24.62 9.49 -0.56
CA THR A 180 24.88 9.67 -1.99
C THR A 180 25.03 11.13 -2.39
N LYS A 181 24.29 12.04 -1.74
CA LYS A 181 24.43 13.48 -1.97
C LYS A 181 25.78 14.00 -1.46
N ASP A 182 26.18 13.60 -0.26
CA ASP A 182 27.46 14.00 0.34
C ASP A 182 28.63 13.40 -0.44
N TYR A 183 28.51 12.15 -0.87
CA TYR A 183 29.50 11.48 -1.72
C TYR A 183 29.68 12.23 -3.04
N PHE A 184 28.58 12.62 -3.70
CA PHE A 184 28.63 13.39 -4.94
C PHE A 184 29.32 14.76 -4.76
N GLN A 185 29.15 15.42 -3.61
CA GLN A 185 29.82 16.69 -3.33
C GLN A 185 31.34 16.56 -3.20
N ASN A 186 31.82 15.39 -2.76
CA ASN A 186 33.25 15.10 -2.60
C ASN A 186 33.93 14.58 -3.89
N LEU A 187 33.19 14.41 -4.99
CA LEU A 187 33.77 14.07 -6.28
C LEU A 187 34.54 15.25 -6.88
N SER A 188 35.43 14.96 -7.83
CA SER A 188 36.18 15.98 -8.55
C SER A 188 35.27 16.95 -9.31
N ASP A 189 35.71 18.20 -9.45
CA ASP A 189 34.97 19.25 -10.12
C ASP A 189 34.60 18.89 -11.56
N GLU A 190 35.48 18.17 -12.26
CA GLU A 190 35.25 17.70 -13.64
C GLU A 190 34.07 16.75 -13.75
N VAL A 191 33.95 15.80 -12.82
CA VAL A 191 32.85 14.82 -12.80
C VAL A 191 31.55 15.53 -12.43
N ARG A 192 31.56 16.42 -11.44
CA ARG A 192 30.37 17.17 -11.03
C ARG A 192 29.87 18.09 -12.14
N ALA A 193 30.76 18.83 -12.80
CA ALA A 193 30.44 19.76 -13.87
C ALA A 193 29.72 19.05 -15.05
N ARG A 194 30.13 17.82 -15.38
CA ARG A 194 29.45 17.00 -16.40
C ARG A 194 27.98 16.75 -16.04
N PHE A 195 27.69 16.32 -14.82
CA PHE A 195 26.33 16.01 -14.38
C PHE A 195 25.50 17.27 -14.08
N GLU A 196 26.15 18.37 -13.69
CA GLU A 196 25.50 19.68 -13.54
C GLU A 196 25.07 20.24 -14.90
N ALA A 197 25.91 20.13 -15.93
CA ALA A 197 25.55 20.50 -17.30
C ALA A 197 24.39 19.65 -17.83
N GLN A 198 24.39 18.33 -17.57
CA GLN A 198 23.28 17.45 -17.93
C GLN A 198 21.99 17.79 -17.16
N ALA A 199 22.10 18.07 -15.87
CA ALA A 199 20.95 18.49 -15.05
C ALA A 199 20.40 19.86 -15.46
N LEU A 200 21.23 20.74 -15.99
CA LEU A 200 20.81 22.02 -16.57
C LEU A 200 20.08 21.80 -17.90
N ALA A 201 20.63 20.94 -18.76
CA ALA A 201 19.99 20.57 -20.03
C ALA A 201 18.65 19.84 -19.86
N GLU A 202 18.40 19.15 -18.74
CA GLU A 202 17.07 18.58 -18.43
C GLU A 202 16.04 19.63 -17.97
N LYS A 203 16.47 20.85 -17.60
CA LYS A 203 15.59 21.93 -17.14
C LYS A 203 15.09 22.83 -18.27
N ASP A 204 15.88 22.97 -19.34
CA ASP A 204 15.55 23.74 -20.54
C ASP A 204 14.58 22.95 -21.46
#